data_AF-A0A101CVV2-F1
#
_entry.id   AF-A0A101CVV2-F1
#
_cell.length_a   1.000
_cell.length_b   1.000
_cell.length_c   1.000
_cell.angle_alpha   90.00
_cell.angle_beta   90.00
_cell.angle_gamma   90.00
#
_symmetry.space_group_name_H-M   'P 1'
#
loop_
_entity.id
_entity.type
_entity.pdbx_description
1 polymer ?
#
loop_
_entity_poly.entity_id
_entity_poly.type
_entity_poly.pdbx_seq_one_letter_code
_entity_poly.pdbx_strand_id
1 'polypeptide(L)' 'MIEYSTLEIPTVLNPPIKIIDIIYNCPVCDYEIEIDMFVDDNSLVKCDVCDHVTKFKIIRI' A
#
# COMPACT_ATOMS: atom_id res chain seq x y z
N MET A 1 14.03 13.15 -7.15
CA MET A 1 13.05 12.98 -6.07
C MET A 1 12.36 11.64 -6.32
N ILE A 2 12.27 10.77 -5.33
CA ILE A 2 11.52 9.51 -5.51
C ILE A 2 10.05 9.90 -5.37
N GLU A 3 9.31 9.94 -6.48
CA GLU A 3 7.87 10.13 -6.47
C GLU A 3 7.23 8.83 -6.03
N TYR A 4 6.84 8.76 -4.76
CA TYR A 4 6.03 7.67 -4.25
C TYR A 4 4.58 8.14 -4.11
N SER A 5 3.65 7.27 -4.45
CA SER A 5 2.25 7.46 -4.07
C SER A 5 2.07 7.06 -2.60
N THR A 6 1.08 7.64 -1.93
CA THR A 6 0.72 7.25 -0.56
C THR A 6 -0.67 6.61 -0.58
N LEU A 7 -0.79 5.41 -0.02
CA LEU A 7 -2.06 4.75 0.21
C LEU A 7 -2.39 4.81 1.71
N GLU A 8 -3.45 5.53 2.03
CA GLU A 8 -3.89 5.70 3.42
C GLU A 8 -4.82 4.56 3.81
N ILE A 9 -4.51 3.88 4.92
CA ILE A 9 -5.31 2.79 5.47
C ILE A 9 -5.95 3.27 6.77
N PRO A 10 -7.23 3.71 6.74
CA PRO A 10 -7.95 4.07 7.94
C PRO A 10 -8.30 2.83 8.77
N THR A 11 -8.01 2.85 10.06
CA THR A 11 -8.22 1.69 10.94
C THR A 11 -8.35 2.07 12.41
N VAL A 12 -9.04 1.21 13.16
CA VAL A 12 -9.13 1.26 14.63
C VAL A 12 -8.11 0.33 15.31
N LEU A 13 -7.45 -0.53 14.52
CA LEU A 13 -6.48 -1.51 15.00
C LEU A 13 -5.10 -0.87 15.18
N ASN A 14 -4.32 -1.38 16.14
CA ASN A 14 -2.93 -0.98 16.27
C ASN A 14 -2.06 -1.74 15.25
N PRO A 15 -1.12 -1.09 14.57
CA PRO A 15 -0.17 -1.76 13.70
C PRO A 15 0.77 -2.72 14.46
N PRO A 16 1.30 -3.76 13.78
CA PRO A 16 1.08 -4.09 12.37
C PRO A 16 -0.30 -4.71 12.11
N ILE A 17 -0.91 -4.38 10.96
CA ILE A 17 -2.23 -4.90 10.55
C ILE A 17 -2.03 -5.89 9.42
N LYS A 18 -2.69 -7.05 9.49
CA LYS A 18 -2.71 -7.98 8.37
C LYS A 18 -3.76 -7.54 7.35
N ILE A 19 -3.31 -7.24 6.14
CA ILE A 19 -4.17 -7.04 4.98
C ILE A 19 -4.18 -8.34 4.18
N ILE A 20 -5.38 -8.78 3.80
CA ILE A 20 -5.61 -9.99 2.99
C ILE A 20 -6.64 -9.59 1.93
N ASP A 21 -6.44 -10.07 0.70
CA ASP A 21 -7.38 -9.90 -0.42
C ASP A 21 -7.69 -8.44 -0.79
N ILE A 22 -6.73 -7.52 -0.60
CA ILE A 22 -6.86 -6.16 -1.15
C ILE A 22 -6.29 -6.13 -2.56
N ILE A 23 -7.14 -5.75 -3.50
CA ILE A 23 -6.75 -5.43 -4.87
C ILE A 23 -6.48 -3.92 -4.93
N TYR A 24 -5.23 -3.57 -5.20
CA TYR A 24 -4.78 -2.19 -5.36
C TYR A 24 -4.36 -1.93 -6.80
N ASN A 25 -5.00 -0.97 -7.45
CA ASN A 25 -4.63 -0.58 -8.81
C ASN A 25 -3.51 0.44 -8.76
N CYS A 26 -2.42 0.15 -9.48
CA CYS A 26 -1.30 1.07 -9.59
C CYS A 26 -1.76 2.41 -10.20
N PRO A 27 -1.52 3.57 -9.56
CA PRO A 27 -2.01 4.86 -10.05
C PRO A 27 -1.30 5.35 -11.33
N VAL A 28 -0.24 4.66 -11.75
CA VAL A 28 0.57 5.03 -12.93
C VAL A 28 0.19 4.20 -14.16
N CYS A 29 -0.01 2.89 -14.00
CA CYS A 29 -0.23 1.96 -15.11
C CYS A 29 -1.53 1.15 -15.01
N ASP A 30 -2.33 1.38 -13.95
CA ASP A 30 -3.60 0.71 -13.66
C ASP A 30 -3.50 -0.82 -13.51
N TYR A 31 -2.27 -1.34 -13.33
CA TYR A 31 -2.04 -2.75 -13.06
C TYR A 31 -2.57 -3.14 -11.68
N GLU A 32 -3.31 -4.25 -11.62
CA GLU A 32 -3.87 -4.81 -10.39
C GLU A 32 -2.77 -5.48 -9.56
N ILE A 33 -2.60 -5.03 -8.32
CA ILE A 33 -1.65 -5.57 -7.37
C ILE A 33 -2.44 -6.19 -6.23
N GLU A 34 -2.31 -7.51 -6.06
CA GLU A 34 -2.85 -8.22 -4.92
C GLU A 34 -1.93 -8.03 -3.70
N ILE A 35 -2.48 -7.48 -2.61
CA ILE A 35 -1.75 -7.23 -1.38
C ILE A 35 -2.20 -8.24 -0.33
N ASP A 36 -1.32 -9.17 0.03
CA ASP A 36 -1.41 -10.04 1.21
C ASP A 36 -0.12 -9.91 2.03
N MET A 37 -0.12 -8.99 3.00
CA MET A 37 1.02 -8.73 3.86
C MET A 37 0.62 -8.04 5.16
N PHE A 38 1.55 -8.04 6.12
CA PHE A 38 1.45 -7.15 7.29
C PHE A 38 1.90 -5.75 6.89
N VAL A 39 1.08 -4.75 7.22
CA VAL A 39 1.35 -3.35 6.95
C VAL A 39 1.56 -2.56 8.24
N ASP A 40 2.53 -1.65 8.17
CA ASP A 40 2.87 -0.60 9.12
C ASP A 40 3.24 0.70 8.38
N ASP A 41 3.61 1.76 9.09
CA ASP A 41 3.97 3.06 8.49
C ASP A 41 5.28 3.05 7.67
N ASN A 42 6.00 1.93 7.65
CA ASN A 42 7.22 1.74 6.86
C ASN A 42 7.02 0.77 5.70
N SER A 43 5.82 0.21 5.56
CA SER A 43 5.51 -0.75 4.52
C SER A 43 5.41 -0.07 3.16
N LEU A 44 5.98 -0.71 2.14
CA LEU A 44 6.01 -0.25 0.76
C LEU A 44 5.55 -1.38 -0.14
N VAL A 45 4.73 -1.06 -1.15
CA VAL A 45 4.45 -1.94 -2.26
C VAL A 45 5.02 -1.34 -3.52
N LYS A 46 5.66 -2.16 -4.34
CA LYS A 46 6.20 -1.77 -5.63
C LYS A 46 5.35 -2.42 -6.71
N CYS A 47 4.99 -1.67 -7.74
CA CYS A 47 4.30 -2.23 -8.90
C CYS A 47 5.28 -3.09 -9.71
N ASP A 48 4.87 -4.32 -10.02
CA ASP A 48 5.69 -5.27 -10.80
C ASP A 48 5.85 -4.87 -12.27
N VAL A 49 5.02 -3.96 -12.79
CA VAL A 49 5.02 -3.57 -14.21
C VAL A 49 5.76 -2.27 -14.47
N CYS A 50 5.49 -1.22 -13.68
CA CYS A 50 6.05 0.12 -13.91
C CYS A 50 7.07 0.54 -12.86
N ASP A 51 7.43 -0.35 -11.94
CA ASP A 51 8.35 -0.10 -10.83
C ASP A 51 7.94 1.02 -9.86
N HIS A 52 6.74 1.57 -9.99
CA HIS A 52 6.23 2.64 -9.15
C HIS A 52 6.09 2.18 -7.69
N VAL A 53 6.56 3.00 -6.75
CA VAL A 53 6.52 2.68 -5.32
C VAL A 53 5.36 3.39 -4.67
N THR A 54 4.55 2.63 -3.94
CA THR A 54 3.47 3.15 -3.10
C THR A 54 3.78 2.87 -1.64
N LYS A 55 3.72 3.91 -0.83
CA LYS A 55 3.91 3.82 0.61
C LYS A 55 2.58 3.69 1.32
N PHE A 56 2.47 2.73 2.22
CA PHE A 56 1.32 2.62 3.10
C PHE A 56 1.46 3.63 4.25
N LYS A 57 0.33 4.23 4.62
CA LYS A 57 0.23 5.14 5.75
C LYS A 57 -0.98 4.75 6.57
N ILE A 58 -0.77 4.31 7.80
CA ILE A 58 -1.88 3.88 8.65
C ILE A 58 -2.45 5.10 9.34
N ILE A 59 -3.75 5.33 9.17
CA ILE A 59 -4.46 6.44 9.80
C ILE A 59 -5.39 5.87 10.85
N ARG A 60 -5.19 6.29 12.10
CA ARG A 60 -6.08 5.91 13.18
C ARG A 60 -7.34 6.78 13.13
N ILE A 61 -8.51 6.13 13.07
CA ILE A 61 -9.84 6.77 13.10
C ILE A 61 -10.62 6.42 14.36
#